data_AF-A0A6B3F133-F1
#
_entry.id   AF-A0A6B3F133-F1
#
_cell.length_a   1.000
_cell.length_b   1.000
_cell.length_c   1.000
_cell.angle_alpha   90.00
_cell.angle_beta   90.00
_cell.angle_gamma   90.00
#
_symmetry.space_group_name_H-M   'P 1'
#
loop_
_entity.id
_entity.type
_entity.pdbx_description
1 polymer ?
#
loop_
_entity_poly.entity_id
_entity_poly.type
_entity_poly.pdbx_seq_one_letter_code
_entity_poly.pdbx_strand_id
1 'polypeptide(L)'
;MAVASGLLATAAFAVPAAQAGEAKAYSTNQLTAASDAVLDADVAGTAWNIDPSNGKVQVTVDSTVSQAEIQKLKDAAGSNAGALEIERTPGTFSKLISGGDAIYASSWRCSLGFNVRSGSTYYFLTAGHCTDGAGTWWSNSSHS
;
A
#
# COMPACT_ATOMS: atom_id res chain seq x y z
N MET A 1 -54.99 -18.01 -52.28
CA MET A 1 -53.78 -17.37 -51.73
C MET A 1 -53.70 -17.74 -50.25
N ALA A 2 -52.53 -18.19 -49.80
CA ALA A 2 -52.32 -18.97 -48.59
C ALA A 2 -52.40 -18.15 -47.28
N VAL A 3 -52.84 -18.80 -46.22
CA VAL A 3 -52.88 -18.33 -44.83
C VAL A 3 -51.49 -18.48 -44.22
N ALA A 4 -50.97 -17.47 -43.53
CA ALA A 4 -49.75 -17.59 -42.72
C ALA A 4 -49.98 -16.96 -41.34
N SER A 5 -50.25 -17.82 -40.35
CA SER A 5 -50.30 -17.46 -38.93
C SER A 5 -48.89 -17.60 -38.34
N GLY A 6 -48.30 -16.49 -37.89
CA GLY A 6 -46.99 -16.48 -37.22
C GLY A 6 -47.15 -16.65 -35.70
N LEU A 7 -46.46 -17.64 -35.12
CA LEU A 7 -46.38 -17.87 -33.68
C LEU A 7 -45.17 -17.13 -33.12
N LEU A 8 -45.36 -16.16 -32.22
CA LEU A 8 -44.28 -15.46 -31.51
C LEU A 8 -43.94 -16.22 -30.22
N ALA A 9 -42.75 -16.80 -30.14
CA ALA A 9 -42.23 -17.40 -28.91
C ALA A 9 -41.46 -16.34 -28.10
N THR A 10 -41.96 -15.99 -26.92
CA THR A 10 -41.27 -15.13 -25.95
C THR A 10 -40.31 -15.97 -25.10
N ALA A 11 -39.00 -15.79 -25.32
CA ALA A 11 -37.99 -16.36 -24.43
C ALA A 11 -37.81 -15.46 -23.20
N ALA A 12 -38.14 -15.97 -22.01
CA ALA A 12 -37.83 -15.30 -20.75
C ALA A 12 -36.37 -15.58 -20.38
N PHE A 13 -35.50 -14.56 -20.46
CA PHE A 13 -34.15 -14.65 -19.95
C PHE A 13 -34.18 -14.52 -18.42
N ALA A 14 -33.94 -15.63 -17.72
CA ALA A 14 -33.66 -15.59 -16.30
C ALA A 14 -32.24 -15.04 -16.10
N VAL A 15 -32.13 -13.79 -15.64
CA VAL A 15 -30.85 -13.21 -15.21
C VAL A 15 -30.46 -13.91 -13.91
N PRO A 16 -29.26 -14.51 -13.80
CA PRO A 16 -28.78 -15.03 -12.53
C PRO A 16 -28.75 -13.88 -11.53
N ALA A 17 -29.51 -13.97 -10.45
CA ALA A 17 -29.34 -13.07 -9.32
C ALA A 17 -27.94 -13.35 -8.74
N ALA A 18 -26.98 -12.49 -9.05
CA ALA A 18 -25.72 -12.47 -8.33
C ALA A 18 -26.06 -12.10 -6.88
N GLN A 19 -26.07 -13.09 -5.99
CA GLN A 19 -26.04 -12.83 -4.56
C GLN A 19 -24.66 -12.26 -4.24
N ALA A 20 -24.54 -10.93 -4.33
CA ALA A 20 -23.53 -10.23 -3.58
C ALA A 20 -23.88 -10.47 -2.11
N GLY A 21 -23.21 -11.44 -1.48
CA GLY A 21 -23.37 -11.69 -0.05
C GLY A 21 -23.18 -10.37 0.68
N GLU A 22 -24.05 -10.06 1.64
CA GLU A 22 -23.93 -8.85 2.45
C GLU A 22 -22.50 -8.73 2.93
N ALA A 23 -21.82 -7.65 2.54
CA ALA A 23 -20.49 -7.36 3.00
C ALA A 23 -20.55 -7.30 4.52
N LYS A 24 -19.88 -8.25 5.20
CA LYS A 24 -19.78 -8.26 6.66
C LYS A 24 -19.25 -6.89 7.08
N ALA A 25 -20.10 -6.11 7.75
CA ALA A 25 -19.70 -4.84 8.32
C ALA A 25 -18.79 -5.11 9.52
N TYR A 26 -17.62 -4.47 9.54
CA TYR A 26 -16.68 -4.52 10.66
C TYR A 26 -16.83 -3.26 11.51
N SER A 27 -16.89 -3.43 12.83
CA SER A 27 -16.86 -2.31 13.77
C SER A 27 -15.47 -1.66 13.81
N THR A 28 -15.39 -0.42 14.30
CA THR A 28 -14.11 0.29 14.51
C THR A 28 -13.11 -0.56 15.32
N ASN A 29 -13.57 -1.21 16.39
CA ASN A 29 -12.70 -2.07 17.20
C ASN A 29 -12.17 -3.29 16.43
N GLN A 30 -12.97 -3.86 15.53
CA GLN A 30 -12.51 -4.97 14.68
C GLN A 30 -11.51 -4.50 13.62
N LEU A 31 -11.70 -3.31 13.06
CA LEU A 31 -10.75 -2.70 12.12
C LEU A 31 -9.43 -2.35 12.80
N THR A 32 -9.47 -1.78 14.01
CA THR A 32 -8.27 -1.54 14.83
C THR A 32 -7.56 -2.85 15.15
N ALA A 33 -8.27 -3.87 15.63
CA ALA A 33 -7.66 -5.16 15.92
C ALA A 33 -7.04 -5.84 14.68
N ALA A 34 -7.66 -5.69 13.50
CA ALA A 34 -7.09 -6.18 12.25
C ALA A 34 -5.84 -5.39 11.83
N SER A 35 -5.84 -4.06 12.01
CA SER A 35 -4.67 -3.21 11.77
C SER A 35 -3.51 -3.57 12.70
N ASP A 36 -3.78 -3.77 13.98
CA ASP A 36 -2.77 -4.17 14.96
C ASP A 36 -2.24 -5.58 14.65
N ALA A 37 -3.09 -6.50 14.19
CA ALA A 37 -2.64 -7.82 13.74
C ALA A 37 -1.71 -7.77 12.52
N VAL A 38 -1.93 -6.83 11.58
CA VAL A 38 -1.00 -6.60 10.46
C VAL A 38 0.34 -6.08 10.97
N LEU A 39 0.35 -5.20 11.98
CA LEU A 39 1.58 -4.73 12.64
C LEU A 39 2.34 -5.91 13.28
N ASP A 40 1.65 -6.70 14.09
CA ASP A 40 2.23 -7.81 14.85
C ASP A 40 2.74 -8.94 13.95
N ALA A 41 2.15 -9.11 12.76
CA ALA A 41 2.61 -10.08 11.78
C ALA A 41 4.00 -9.77 11.22
N ASP A 42 4.46 -8.52 11.30
CA ASP A 42 5.82 -8.06 10.94
C ASP A 42 6.30 -8.63 9.58
N VAL A 43 5.46 -8.46 8.55
CA VAL A 43 5.80 -8.86 7.18
C VAL A 43 6.42 -7.66 6.46
N ALA A 44 7.73 -7.72 6.21
CA ALA A 44 8.45 -6.72 5.42
C ALA A 44 7.81 -6.54 4.04
N GLY A 45 7.81 -5.32 3.50
CA GLY A 45 7.15 -5.01 2.23
C GLY A 45 5.64 -4.80 2.34
N THR A 46 5.10 -4.63 3.56
CA THR A 46 3.67 -4.36 3.81
C THR A 46 3.45 -2.94 4.33
N ALA A 47 2.46 -2.25 3.77
CA ALA A 47 1.93 -0.98 4.26
C ALA A 47 0.41 -1.11 4.43
N TRP A 48 -0.18 -0.52 5.46
CA TRP A 48 -1.61 -0.60 5.67
C TRP A 48 -2.19 0.65 6.32
N ASN A 49 -3.49 0.85 6.11
CA ASN A 49 -4.29 1.85 6.81
C ASN A 49 -5.73 1.36 6.97
N ILE A 50 -6.43 1.86 7.97
CA ILE A 50 -7.88 1.68 8.09
C ILE A 50 -8.53 2.66 7.10
N ASP A 51 -9.36 2.12 6.20
CA ASP A 51 -10.24 2.87 5.31
C ASP A 51 -11.66 2.90 5.91
N PRO A 52 -12.08 4.01 6.54
CA PRO A 52 -13.41 4.11 7.15
C PRO A 52 -14.54 4.19 6.13
N SER A 53 -14.26 4.60 4.89
CA SER A 53 -15.26 4.72 3.83
C SER A 53 -15.68 3.35 3.29
N ASN A 54 -14.73 2.42 3.21
CA ASN A 54 -14.99 1.04 2.79
C ASN A 54 -15.19 0.07 3.96
N GLY A 55 -14.90 0.50 5.20
CA GLY A 55 -15.01 -0.34 6.39
C GLY A 55 -14.02 -1.51 6.36
N LYS A 56 -12.79 -1.23 5.92
CA LYS A 56 -11.73 -2.21 5.66
C LYS A 56 -10.40 -1.73 6.19
N VAL A 57 -9.45 -2.66 6.30
CA VAL A 57 -8.03 -2.36 6.41
C VAL A 57 -7.43 -2.58 5.03
N GLN A 58 -7.09 -1.50 4.35
CA GLN A 58 -6.38 -1.56 3.08
C GLN A 58 -4.94 -1.95 3.36
N VAL A 59 -4.49 -3.06 2.79
CA VAL A 59 -3.14 -3.60 2.97
C VAL A 59 -2.49 -3.66 1.59
N THR A 60 -1.48 -2.82 1.37
CA THR A 60 -0.67 -2.87 0.16
C THR A 60 0.61 -3.65 0.43
N VAL A 61 0.86 -4.69 -0.37
CA VAL A 61 2.09 -5.48 -0.31
C VAL A 61 2.91 -5.29 -1.58
N ASP A 62 4.22 -5.15 -1.44
CA ASP A 62 5.12 -4.97 -2.56
C ASP A 62 5.46 -6.30 -3.27
N SER A 63 6.35 -6.26 -4.27
CA SER A 63 6.72 -7.43 -5.07
C SER A 63 7.53 -8.49 -4.33
N THR A 64 8.07 -8.17 -3.15
CA THR A 64 8.87 -9.09 -2.34
C THR A 64 8.03 -10.01 -1.45
N VAL A 65 6.77 -9.62 -1.18
CA VAL A 65 5.88 -10.37 -0.29
C VAL A 65 5.31 -11.61 -0.99
N SER A 66 5.63 -12.77 -0.45
CA SER A 66 5.17 -14.08 -0.94
C SER A 66 3.71 -14.37 -0.62
N GLN A 67 3.13 -15.38 -1.26
CA GLN A 67 1.78 -15.84 -0.92
C GLN A 67 1.69 -16.41 0.50
N ALA A 68 2.77 -17.01 1.01
CA ALA A 68 2.82 -17.52 2.38
C ALA A 68 2.79 -16.39 3.41
N GLU A 69 3.48 -15.27 3.13
CA GLU A 69 3.45 -14.09 3.98
C GLU A 69 2.09 -13.37 3.92
N ILE A 70 1.43 -13.32 2.76
CA ILE A 70 0.03 -12.86 2.68
C ILE A 70 -0.88 -13.74 3.54
N GLN A 71 -0.66 -15.05 3.56
CA GLN A 71 -1.43 -15.94 4.42
C GLN A 71 -1.15 -15.68 5.90
N LYS A 72 0.12 -15.44 6.28
CA LYS A 72 0.50 -15.03 7.64
C LYS A 72 -0.26 -13.77 8.09
N LEU A 73 -0.43 -12.76 7.23
CA LEU A 73 -1.23 -11.57 7.53
C LEU A 73 -2.69 -11.91 7.84
N LYS A 74 -3.30 -12.80 7.04
CA LYS A 74 -4.68 -13.25 7.24
C LYS A 74 -4.83 -14.08 8.52
N ASP A 75 -3.88 -14.97 8.77
CA ASP A 75 -3.88 -15.83 9.96
C ASP A 75 -3.74 -14.99 11.23
N ALA A 76 -2.87 -13.96 11.22
CA ALA A 76 -2.73 -13.01 12.32
C ALA A 76 -4.03 -12.25 12.62
N ALA A 77 -4.75 -11.81 11.58
CA ALA A 77 -6.05 -11.14 11.74
C ALA A 77 -7.19 -12.07 12.20
N GLY A 78 -7.02 -13.40 12.11
CA GLY A 78 -7.94 -14.39 12.62
C GLY A 78 -9.40 -14.20 12.14
N SER A 79 -10.33 -14.06 13.08
CA SER A 79 -11.76 -13.86 12.76
C SER A 79 -12.06 -12.53 12.04
N ASN A 80 -11.10 -11.60 12.04
CA ASN A 80 -11.16 -10.34 11.33
C ASN A 80 -10.42 -10.37 9.98
N ALA A 81 -9.92 -11.53 9.51
CA ALA A 81 -9.19 -11.62 8.24
C ALA A 81 -9.96 -11.09 7.02
N GLY A 82 -11.29 -11.22 7.00
CA GLY A 82 -12.13 -10.66 5.94
C GLY A 82 -12.23 -9.12 5.96
N ALA A 83 -11.70 -8.45 6.99
CA ALA A 83 -11.56 -6.99 7.03
C ALA A 83 -10.33 -6.51 6.23
N LEU A 84 -9.36 -7.40 5.98
CA LEU A 84 -8.17 -7.08 5.19
C LEU A 84 -8.52 -7.08 3.70
N GLU A 85 -8.26 -5.96 3.05
CA GLU A 85 -8.28 -5.81 1.60
C GLU A 85 -6.84 -5.73 1.11
N ILE A 86 -6.34 -6.84 0.57
CA ILE A 86 -4.91 -6.97 0.21
C ILE A 86 -4.71 -6.70 -1.27
N GLU A 87 -3.92 -5.68 -1.59
CA GLU A 87 -3.52 -5.32 -2.95
C GLU A 87 -2.01 -5.44 -3.14
N ARG A 88 -1.59 -5.79 -4.35
CA ARG A 88 -0.18 -5.83 -4.74
C ARG A 88 0.22 -4.57 -5.47
N THR A 89 1.39 -4.03 -5.15
CA THR A 89 2.02 -2.94 -5.89
C THR A 89 3.35 -3.39 -6.50
N PRO A 90 3.69 -2.97 -7.73
CA PRO A 90 5.00 -3.26 -8.32
C PRO A 90 6.14 -2.55 -7.56
N GLY A 91 7.34 -3.13 -7.62
CA GLY A 91 8.53 -2.58 -6.96
C GLY A 91 8.70 -3.07 -5.52
N THR A 92 9.62 -2.45 -4.80
CA THR A 92 9.95 -2.78 -3.40
C THR A 92 9.86 -1.50 -2.57
N PHE A 93 9.25 -1.58 -1.39
CA PHE A 93 9.23 -0.47 -0.47
C PHE A 93 10.64 -0.20 0.07
N SER A 94 11.10 1.04 -0.10
CA SER A 94 12.38 1.52 0.40
C SER A 94 12.16 2.77 1.22
N LYS A 95 12.84 2.87 2.36
CA LYS A 95 12.92 4.13 3.09
C LYS A 95 13.67 5.15 2.23
N LEU A 96 13.06 6.32 2.04
CA LEU A 96 13.72 7.46 1.42
C LEU A 96 14.29 8.36 2.52
N ILE A 97 15.34 9.10 2.22
CA ILE A 97 15.90 10.08 3.15
C ILE A 97 14.92 11.21 3.44
N SER A 98 14.88 11.64 4.68
CA SER A 98 13.96 12.61 5.23
C SER A 98 14.67 13.61 6.16
N GLY A 99 13.97 14.68 6.54
CA GLY A 99 14.52 15.69 7.46
C GLY A 99 14.99 15.06 8.77
N GLY A 100 16.21 15.38 9.19
CA GLY A 100 16.89 14.82 10.35
C GLY A 100 17.85 13.67 10.03
N ASP A 101 17.67 12.97 8.90
CA ASP A 101 18.52 11.85 8.53
C ASP A 101 19.97 12.26 8.28
N ALA A 102 20.90 11.35 8.56
CA ALA A 102 22.30 11.57 8.28
C ALA A 102 22.57 11.59 6.77
N ILE A 103 23.28 12.62 6.34
CA ILE A 103 23.82 12.75 4.99
C ILE A 103 25.34 12.80 5.08
N TYR A 104 26.00 12.12 4.15
CA TYR A 104 27.44 11.91 4.18
C TYR A 104 28.07 12.56 2.96
N ALA A 105 29.11 13.37 3.19
CA ALA A 105 30.05 13.78 2.16
C ALA A 105 31.29 12.88 2.24
N SER A 106 32.32 13.14 1.43
CA SER A 106 33.52 12.30 1.37
C SER A 106 34.24 12.13 2.71
N SER A 107 34.19 13.14 3.60
CA SER A 107 34.90 13.10 4.89
C SER A 107 34.12 13.64 6.10
N TRP A 108 32.84 14.00 5.95
CA TRP A 108 32.01 14.46 7.08
C TRP A 108 30.55 14.03 6.96
N ARG A 109 29.82 14.17 8.07
CA ARG A 109 28.39 13.88 8.20
C ARG A 109 27.64 15.14 8.62
N CYS A 110 26.52 15.40 7.97
CA CYS A 110 25.55 16.40 8.37
C CYS A 110 24.15 15.78 8.49
N SER A 111 23.16 16.59 8.83
CA SER A 111 21.75 16.19 8.78
C SER A 111 21.08 16.82 7.56
N LEU A 112 20.17 16.07 6.93
CA LEU A 112 19.22 16.62 5.99
C LEU A 112 18.27 17.56 6.75
N GLY A 113 18.03 18.76 6.23
CA GLY A 113 17.04 19.70 6.78
C GLY A 113 15.65 19.41 6.25
N PHE A 114 15.44 19.67 4.96
CA PHE A 114 14.12 19.49 4.31
C PHE A 114 14.27 18.92 2.90
N ASN A 115 13.46 17.94 2.53
CA ASN A 115 13.28 17.57 1.13
C ASN A 115 12.46 18.68 0.44
N VAL A 116 12.96 19.20 -0.67
CA VAL A 116 12.31 20.25 -1.45
C VAL A 116 12.27 19.86 -2.93
N ARG A 117 11.40 20.50 -3.71
CA ARG A 117 11.22 20.18 -5.13
C ARG A 117 11.12 21.48 -5.93
N SER A 118 11.77 21.50 -7.09
CA SER A 118 11.60 22.55 -8.10
C SER A 118 11.29 21.89 -9.44
N GLY A 119 10.09 22.13 -9.99
CA GLY A 119 9.59 21.42 -11.16
C GLY A 119 9.52 19.91 -10.91
N SER A 120 10.14 19.11 -11.78
CA SER A 120 10.24 17.65 -11.63
C SER A 120 11.44 17.20 -10.79
N THR A 121 12.34 18.11 -10.41
CA THR A 121 13.61 17.76 -9.76
C THR A 121 13.50 17.84 -8.25
N TYR A 122 13.99 16.80 -7.57
CA TYR A 122 14.05 16.70 -6.12
C TYR A 122 15.40 17.19 -5.60
N TYR A 123 15.36 17.91 -4.49
CA TYR A 123 16.52 18.43 -3.78
C TYR A 123 16.35 18.19 -2.28
N PHE A 124 17.39 18.45 -1.52
CA PHE A 124 17.28 18.64 -0.08
C PHE A 124 18.05 19.90 0.35
N LEU A 125 17.57 20.54 1.41
CA LEU A 125 18.25 21.64 2.06
C LEU A 125 19.02 21.11 3.26
N THR A 126 20.22 21.63 3.49
CA THR A 126 21.02 21.39 4.70
C THR A 126 21.73 22.69 5.11
N ALA A 127 22.52 22.67 6.18
CA ALA A 127 23.26 23.84 6.64
C ALA A 127 24.30 24.28 5.59
N GLY A 128 24.44 25.59 5.38
CA GLY A 128 25.38 26.12 4.38
C GLY A 128 26.84 25.71 4.62
N HIS A 129 27.28 25.63 5.89
CA HIS A 129 28.62 25.17 6.23
C HIS A 129 28.85 23.68 5.93
N CYS A 130 27.79 22.89 5.72
CA CYS A 130 27.92 21.49 5.33
C CYS A 130 28.19 21.33 3.84
N THR A 131 27.77 22.29 3.01
CA THR A 131 27.86 22.19 1.55
C THR A 131 29.17 22.72 0.98
N ASP A 132 29.90 23.53 1.74
CA ASP A 132 31.17 24.08 1.28
C ASP A 132 32.22 22.97 1.11
N GLY A 133 32.87 22.93 -0.06
CA GLY A 133 33.79 21.85 -0.44
C GLY A 133 33.14 20.47 -0.66
N ALA A 134 31.81 20.35 -0.58
CA ALA A 134 31.12 19.09 -0.83
C ALA A 134 31.06 18.78 -2.34
N GLY A 135 31.22 17.50 -2.68
CA GLY A 135 30.98 16.98 -4.03
C GLY A 135 29.71 16.14 -4.06
N THR A 136 29.90 14.82 -4.13
CA THR A 136 28.79 13.86 -4.04
C THR A 136 28.32 13.73 -2.59
N TRP A 137 27.02 13.49 -2.42
CA TRP A 137 26.39 13.18 -1.14
C TRP A 137 25.80 11.78 -1.17
N TRP A 138 25.86 11.10 -0.03
CA TRP A 138 25.33 9.75 0.16
C TRP A 138 24.33 9.72 1.31
N SER A 139 23.34 8.85 1.19
CA SER A 139 22.29 8.62 2.19
C SER A 139 22.71 7.66 3.32
N ASN A 140 23.91 7.09 3.21
CA ASN A 140 24.43 6.08 4.13
C ASN A 140 25.95 6.23 4.30
N SER A 141 26.48 5.66 5.38
CA SER A 141 27.89 5.76 5.73
C SER A 141 28.83 4.87 4.92
N SER A 142 28.30 3.93 4.12
CA SER A 142 29.11 3.11 3.21
C SER A 142 29.40 3.80 1.88
N HIS A 143 28.89 5.02 1.67
CA HIS A 143 29.05 5.79 0.44
C HIS A 143 28.60 5.02 -0.81
N SER A 144 27.49 4.29 -0.68
CA SER A 144 26.80 3.58 -1.77
C SER A 144 25.56 4.29 -2.26
#